data_AF-A0A5N9BQE0-F1
#
_entry.id   AF-A0A5N9BQE0-F1
#
_cell.length_a   1.000
_cell.length_b   1.000
_cell.length_c   1.000
_cell.angle_alpha   90.00
_cell.angle_beta   90.00
_cell.angle_gamma   90.00
#
_symmetry.space_group_name_H-M   'P 1'
#
loop_
_entity.id
_entity.type
_entity.pdbx_description
1 polymer ?
#
loop_
_entity_poly.entity_id
_entity_poly.type
_entity_poly.pdbx_seq_one_letter_code
_entity_poly.pdbx_strand_id
1 'polypeptide(L)'
;MPQTTTPGELPSIDAARRNRLLKDVLKGVSRSFYLTLRILPKPLREPIGLAYLLARTADTIADRRQARFTGARLEVLVAFRAQVAGPPDSGVLEDITSNSLDNESSSEELALFDSVVDSF
;
A
#
# COMPACT_ATOMS: atom_id res chain seq x y z
N MET A 1 -20.04 -14.10 -17.87
CA MET A 1 -18.72 -14.41 -18.44
C MET A 1 -17.72 -14.35 -17.31
N PRO A 2 -16.90 -15.40 -17.06
CA PRO A 2 -15.83 -15.31 -16.08
C PRO A 2 -14.71 -14.44 -16.67
N GLN A 3 -14.35 -13.37 -15.97
CA GLN A 3 -13.18 -12.56 -16.28
C GLN A 3 -11.95 -13.43 -16.04
N THR A 4 -11.19 -13.72 -17.09
CA THR A 4 -9.89 -14.39 -16.98
C THR A 4 -8.89 -13.37 -16.43
N THR A 5 -8.55 -13.46 -15.15
CA THR A 5 -7.46 -12.69 -14.58
C THR A 5 -6.16 -13.19 -15.20
N THR A 6 -5.58 -12.41 -16.10
CA THR A 6 -4.21 -12.61 -16.58
C THR A 6 -3.27 -12.48 -15.37
N PRO A 7 -2.35 -13.42 -15.11
CA PRO A 7 -1.36 -13.28 -14.05
C PRO A 7 -0.56 -12.00 -14.27
N GLY A 8 -0.59 -11.07 -13.30
CA GLY A 8 0.16 -9.81 -13.33
C GLY A 8 -0.63 -8.56 -13.73
N GLU A 9 -1.91 -8.67 -14.13
CA GLU A 9 -2.73 -7.48 -14.44
C GLU A 9 -3.26 -6.82 -13.16
N LEU A 10 -3.17 -5.49 -13.06
CA LEU A 10 -3.75 -4.74 -11.94
C LEU A 10 -5.28 -4.75 -12.01
N PRO A 11 -5.99 -4.88 -10.87
CA PRO A 11 -7.44 -4.76 -10.86
C PRO A 11 -7.88 -3.33 -11.20
N SER A 12 -8.95 -3.19 -11.99
CA SER A 12 -9.61 -1.90 -12.21
C SER A 12 -10.18 -1.38 -10.88
N ILE A 13 -9.66 -0.25 -10.39
CA ILE A 13 -10.11 0.38 -9.14
C ILE A 13 -11.31 1.29 -9.38
N ASP A 14 -12.42 1.03 -8.67
CA ASP A 14 -13.59 1.91 -8.68
C ASP A 14 -13.48 3.06 -7.65
N ALA A 15 -14.37 4.04 -7.77
CA ALA A 15 -14.41 5.20 -6.90
C ALA A 15 -14.72 4.86 -5.42
N ALA A 16 -15.36 3.72 -5.15
CA ALA A 16 -15.71 3.30 -3.79
C ALA A 16 -14.47 2.76 -3.06
N ARG A 17 -13.69 1.89 -3.72
CA ARG A 17 -12.40 1.38 -3.21
C ARG A 17 -11.41 2.52 -3.02
N ARG A 18 -11.34 3.46 -3.97
CA ARG A 18 -10.52 4.68 -3.82
C ARG A 18 -10.95 5.56 -2.64
N ASN A 19 -12.26 5.70 -2.40
CA ASN A 19 -12.75 6.41 -1.21
C ASN A 19 -12.40 5.69 0.10
N ARG A 20 -12.50 4.36 0.15
CA ARG A 20 -12.13 3.55 1.33
C ARG A 20 -10.65 3.75 1.67
N LEU A 21 -9.76 3.72 0.67
CA LEU A 21 -8.33 4.00 0.85
C LEU A 21 -8.07 5.36 1.51
N LEU A 22 -8.61 6.41 0.90
CA LEU A 22 -8.30 7.80 1.29
C LEU A 22 -9.00 8.24 2.57
N LYS A 23 -9.99 7.49 3.04
CA LYS A 23 -10.73 7.80 4.28
C LYS A 23 -10.41 6.83 5.39
N ASP A 24 -10.68 5.55 5.20
CA ASP A 24 -10.66 4.57 6.29
C ASP A 24 -9.23 4.11 6.56
N VAL A 25 -8.53 3.66 5.51
CA VAL A 25 -7.14 3.17 5.63
C VAL A 25 -6.22 4.31 6.04
N LEU A 26 -6.24 5.43 5.31
CA LEU A 26 -5.35 6.57 5.57
C LEU A 26 -5.55 7.17 6.97
N LYS A 27 -6.79 7.25 7.46
CA LYS A 27 -7.08 7.70 8.83
C LYS A 27 -6.60 6.71 9.89
N GLY A 28 -6.70 5.40 9.61
CA GLY A 28 -6.22 4.33 10.49
C GLY A 28 -4.71 4.40 10.68
N VAL A 29 -3.95 4.46 9.58
CA VAL A 29 -2.49 4.45 9.64
C VAL A 29 -1.88 5.79 10.04
N SER A 30 -2.60 6.91 9.89
CA SER A 30 -2.11 8.25 10.27
C SER A 30 -3.19 9.30 10.44
N ARG A 31 -3.65 9.48 11.70
CA ARG A 31 -4.64 10.49 12.06
C ARG A 31 -4.19 11.93 11.75
N SER A 32 -2.94 12.28 12.04
CA SER A 32 -2.43 13.65 11.83
C SER A 32 -2.32 14.01 10.35
N PHE A 33 -1.83 13.08 9.53
CA PHE A 33 -1.74 13.30 8.09
C PHE A 33 -3.12 13.37 7.44
N TYR A 34 -4.05 12.49 7.84
CA TYR A 34 -5.45 12.53 7.37
C TYR A 34 -6.11 13.90 7.58
N LEU A 35 -5.94 14.50 8.76
CA LEU A 35 -6.49 15.82 9.04
C LEU A 35 -5.83 16.91 8.19
N THR A 36 -4.52 16.83 7.97
CA THR A 36 -3.76 17.76 7.13
C THR A 36 -4.21 17.69 5.67
N LEU A 37 -4.44 16.48 5.15
CA LEU A 37 -4.90 16.25 3.79
C LEU A 37 -6.24 16.97 3.49
N ARG A 38 -7.12 17.12 4.49
CA ARG A 38 -8.41 17.82 4.34
C ARG A 38 -8.27 19.32 4.09
N ILE A 39 -7.13 19.92 4.45
CA ILE A 39 -6.82 21.33 4.23
C ILE A 39 -6.41 21.58 2.77
N LEU A 40 -5.84 20.58 2.09
CA LEU A 40 -5.42 20.71 0.70
C LEU A 40 -6.61 20.99 -0.25
N PRO A 41 -6.36 21.69 -1.37
CA PRO A 41 -7.29 21.77 -2.49
C PRO A 41 -7.79 20.38 -2.90
N LYS A 42 -9.09 20.26 -3.19
CA LYS A 42 -9.73 18.98 -3.54
C LYS A 42 -8.95 18.15 -4.59
N PRO A 43 -8.41 18.73 -5.68
CA PRO A 43 -7.66 17.97 -6.68
C PRO A 43 -6.36 17.33 -6.17
N LEU A 44 -5.77 17.86 -5.10
CA LEU A 44 -4.49 17.38 -4.56
C LEU A 44 -4.66 16.28 -3.51
N ARG A 45 -5.85 16.13 -2.93
CA ARG A 45 -6.07 15.19 -1.80
C ARG A 45 -5.82 13.74 -2.19
N GLU A 46 -6.31 13.36 -3.36
CA GLU A 46 -6.14 12.00 -3.87
C GLU A 46 -4.68 11.66 -4.20
N PRO A 47 -3.98 12.38 -5.10
CA PRO A 47 -2.60 12.03 -5.45
C PRO A 47 -1.66 12.06 -4.24
N ILE A 48 -1.82 13.03 -3.33
CA ILE A 48 -1.01 13.12 -2.12
C ILE A 48 -1.37 12.02 -1.11
N GLY A 49 -2.65 11.65 -1.00
CA GLY A 49 -3.08 10.55 -0.16
C GLY A 49 -2.53 9.20 -0.62
N LEU A 50 -2.53 8.94 -1.93
CA LEU A 50 -1.95 7.72 -2.50
C LEU A 50 -0.43 7.67 -2.31
N ALA A 51 0.27 8.77 -2.61
CA ALA A 51 1.70 8.87 -2.37
C ALA A 51 2.07 8.62 -0.90
N TYR A 52 1.23 9.12 0.03
CA TYR A 52 1.42 8.87 1.46
C TYR A 52 1.23 7.40 1.84
N LEU A 53 0.19 6.72 1.32
CA LEU A 53 -0.03 5.30 1.61
C LEU A 53 1.13 4.45 1.13
N LEU A 54 1.63 4.68 -0.09
CA LEU A 54 2.81 4.00 -0.62
C LEU A 54 4.06 4.24 0.24
N ALA A 55 4.30 5.49 0.64
CA ALA A 55 5.40 5.83 1.53
C ALA A 55 5.26 5.17 2.91
N ARG A 56 4.03 5.11 3.46
CA ARG A 56 3.73 4.46 4.74
C ARG A 56 3.92 2.95 4.67
N THR A 57 3.57 2.31 3.56
CA THR A 57 3.87 0.89 3.34
C THR A 57 5.38 0.64 3.38
N ALA A 58 6.17 1.45 2.67
CA ALA A 58 7.63 1.33 2.70
C ALA A 58 8.23 1.55 4.10
N ASP A 59 7.72 2.54 4.84
CA ASP A 59 8.09 2.82 6.22
C ASP A 59 7.77 1.64 7.16
N THR A 60 6.58 1.04 7.03
CA THR A 60 6.22 -0.16 7.79
C THR A 60 7.11 -1.36 7.45
N ILE A 61 7.46 -1.58 6.18
CA ILE A 61 8.43 -2.63 5.78
C ILE A 61 9.80 -2.35 6.42
N ALA A 62 10.22 -1.08 6.48
CA ALA A 62 11.50 -0.68 7.05
C ALA A 62 11.56 -0.86 8.59
N ASP A 63 10.47 -0.55 9.30
CA ASP A 63 10.41 -0.53 10.77
C ASP A 63 10.26 -1.91 11.43
N ARG A 64 10.01 -2.96 10.64
CA ARG A 64 9.83 -4.34 11.14
C ARG A 64 11.12 -4.87 11.80
N ARG A 65 11.03 -5.13 13.11
CA ARG A 65 12.14 -5.63 13.94
C ARG A 65 12.46 -7.12 13.76
N GLN A 66 11.52 -7.91 13.22
CA GLN A 66 11.62 -9.37 13.17
C GLN A 66 12.18 -9.92 11.85
N ALA A 67 12.52 -9.07 10.88
CA ALA A 67 13.31 -9.48 9.72
C ALA A 67 14.71 -9.91 10.19
N ARG A 68 14.84 -11.20 10.54
CA ARG A 68 16.03 -11.85 11.09
C ARG A 68 17.25 -11.81 10.15
N PHE A 69 17.12 -11.17 8.98
CA PHE A 69 18.17 -10.88 8.01
C PHE A 69 17.91 -9.53 7.34
N THR A 70 18.81 -8.55 7.54
CA THR A 70 18.75 -7.22 6.91
C THR A 70 18.67 -7.29 5.37
N GLY A 71 19.22 -8.34 4.76
CA GLY A 71 19.19 -8.58 3.31
C GLY A 71 17.77 -8.74 2.76
N ALA A 72 16.94 -9.57 3.40
CA ALA A 72 15.57 -9.81 2.96
C ALA A 72 14.71 -8.53 2.96
N ARG A 73 14.90 -7.66 3.97
CA ARG A 73 14.20 -6.38 4.04
C ARG A 73 14.58 -5.45 2.89
N LEU A 74 15.86 -5.38 2.55
CA LEU A 74 16.32 -4.55 1.43
C LEU A 74 15.77 -5.06 0.10
N GLU A 75 15.76 -6.38 -0.11
CA GLU A 75 15.19 -7.01 -1.31
C GLU A 75 13.71 -6.66 -1.48
N VAL A 76 12.91 -6.76 -0.41
CA VAL A 76 11.49 -6.36 -0.43
C VAL A 76 11.31 -4.88 -0.76
N LEU A 77 12.10 -3.98 -0.15
CA LEU A 77 12.03 -2.54 -0.43
C LEU A 77 12.43 -2.21 -1.87
N VAL A 78 13.43 -2.91 -2.43
CA VAL A 78 13.85 -2.75 -3.82
C VAL A 78 12.76 -3.25 -4.77
N ALA A 79 12.14 -4.39 -4.46
CA ALA A 79 11.00 -4.91 -5.23
C ALA A 79 9.81 -3.94 -5.18
N PHE A 80 9.44 -3.44 -4.01
CA PHE A 80 8.36 -2.46 -3.84
C PHE A 80 8.63 -1.16 -4.61
N ARG A 81 9.86 -0.65 -4.56
CA ARG A 81 10.27 0.52 -5.35
C ARG A 81 10.11 0.29 -6.85
N ALA A 82 10.43 -0.90 -7.35
CA ALA A 82 10.26 -1.23 -8.76
C ALA A 82 8.78 -1.19 -9.18
N GLN A 83 7.88 -1.68 -8.33
CA GLN A 83 6.44 -1.58 -8.58
C GLN A 83 5.97 -0.13 -8.66
N VAL A 84 6.40 0.73 -7.72
CA VAL A 84 6.07 2.17 -7.70
C VAL A 84 6.60 2.91 -8.93
N ALA A 85 7.78 2.53 -9.43
CA ALA A 85 8.33 3.10 -10.66
C ALA A 85 7.59 2.64 -11.93
N GLY A 86 6.99 1.46 -11.88
CA GLY A 86 6.13 0.90 -12.92
C GLY A 86 6.87 0.23 -14.09
N PRO A 87 6.15 -0.57 -14.90
CA PRO A 87 4.75 -0.95 -14.69
C PRO A 87 4.59 -1.93 -13.51
N PRO A 88 3.58 -1.74 -12.66
CA PRO A 88 3.34 -2.63 -11.52
C PRO A 88 2.75 -3.98 -11.95
N ASP A 89 3.07 -5.02 -11.18
CA ASP A 89 2.61 -6.39 -11.31
C ASP A 89 1.88 -6.80 -10.02
N SER A 90 0.63 -7.25 -10.16
CA SER A 90 -0.22 -7.62 -9.03
C SER A 90 0.34 -8.80 -8.23
N GLY A 91 0.97 -9.78 -8.88
CA GLY A 91 1.58 -10.93 -8.21
C GLY A 91 2.77 -10.52 -7.33
N VAL A 92 3.62 -9.61 -7.83
CA VAL A 92 4.75 -9.10 -7.02
C VAL A 92 4.26 -8.30 -5.82
N LEU A 93 3.17 -7.53 -5.97
CA LEU A 93 2.57 -6.79 -4.86
C LEU A 93 1.96 -7.72 -3.79
N GLU A 94 1.30 -8.81 -4.21
CA GLU A 94 0.77 -9.83 -3.31
C GLU A 94 1.89 -10.57 -2.56
N ASP A 95 3.00 -10.87 -3.23
CA ASP A 95 4.19 -11.46 -2.61
C ASP A 95 4.82 -10.52 -1.58
N ILE A 96 4.94 -9.22 -1.91
CA ILE A 96 5.46 -8.21 -0.97
C ILE A 96 4.56 -8.13 0.26
N THR A 97 3.23 -8.08 0.07
CA THR A 97 2.27 -8.04 1.17
C THR A 97 2.37 -9.29 2.06
N SER A 98 2.37 -10.47 1.46
CA SER A 98 2.41 -11.74 2.20
C SER A 98 3.71 -11.91 2.99
N ASN A 99 4.85 -11.50 2.42
CA ASN A 99 6.16 -11.56 3.08
C ASN A 99 6.35 -10.46 4.14
N SER A 100 5.51 -9.42 4.14
CA SER A 100 5.61 -8.29 5.05
C SER A 100 4.67 -8.37 6.25
N LEU A 101 3.73 -9.32 6.28
CA LEU A 101 2.76 -9.49 7.37
C LEU A 101 3.21 -10.58 8.36
N ASP A 102 3.21 -10.25 9.65
CA ASP A 102 3.52 -11.16 10.76
C ASP A 102 2.40 -11.13 11.81
N ASN A 103 2.41 -12.06 12.77
CA ASN A 103 1.41 -12.14 13.85
C ASN A 103 1.32 -10.90 14.75
N GLU A 104 2.35 -10.06 14.79
CA GLU A 104 2.39 -8.84 15.61
C GLU A 104 1.86 -7.60 14.86
N SER A 105 1.41 -7.75 13.61
CA SER A 105 0.90 -6.64 12.80
C SER A 105 -0.38 -6.07 13.43
N SER A 106 -0.45 -4.75 13.55
CA SER A 106 -1.69 -4.08 13.98
C SER A 106 -2.81 -4.25 12.94
N SER A 107 -4.07 -4.06 13.35
CA SER A 107 -5.21 -4.12 12.42
C SER A 107 -5.12 -3.04 11.34
N GLU A 108 -4.53 -1.89 11.65
CA GLU A 108 -4.30 -0.78 10.71
C GLU A 108 -3.21 -1.12 9.69
N GLU A 109 -2.14 -1.81 10.10
CA GLU A 109 -1.11 -2.31 9.17
C GLU A 109 -1.66 -3.39 8.24
N LEU A 110 -2.45 -4.32 8.77
CA LEU A 110 -3.12 -5.33 7.94
C LEU A 110 -4.01 -4.66 6.88
N ALA A 111 -4.83 -3.69 7.31
CA ALA A 111 -5.67 -2.94 6.39
C ALA A 111 -4.88 -2.13 5.34
N LEU A 112 -3.68 -1.64 5.69
CA LEU A 112 -2.78 -0.98 4.76
C LEU A 112 -2.30 -1.95 3.69
N PHE A 113 -1.73 -3.09 4.10
CA PHE A 113 -1.15 -4.09 3.20
C PHE A 113 -2.20 -4.75 2.28
N ASP A 114 -3.38 -5.07 2.79
CA ASP A 114 -4.52 -5.55 2.00
C ASP A 114 -4.95 -4.56 0.90
N SER A 115 -4.59 -3.29 1.08
CA SER A 115 -5.00 -2.19 0.20
C SER A 115 -3.87 -1.67 -0.70
N VAL A 116 -2.69 -2.31 -0.66
CA VAL A 116 -1.51 -1.89 -1.43
C VAL A 116 -1.78 -1.94 -2.93
N VAL A 117 -2.34 -3.05 -3.44
CA VAL A 117 -2.68 -3.20 -4.87
C VAL A 117 -3.63 -2.08 -5.30
N ASP A 118 -4.56 -1.71 -4.43
CA ASP A 118 -5.53 -0.65 -4.73
C ASP A 118 -4.90 0.75 -4.78
N SER A 119 -3.66 0.92 -4.29
CA SER A 119 -2.95 2.20 -4.27
C SER A 119 -2.20 2.50 -5.57
N PHE A 120 -2.12 1.53 -6.49
CA PHE A 120 -1.62 1.68 -7.86
C PHE A 120 -2.76 2.08 -8.83
#